data_AF-A0A1L9QME1-F1
#
_entry.id   AF-A0A1L9QME1-F1
#
_cell.length_a   1.000
_cell.length_b   1.000
_cell.length_c   1.000
_cell.angle_alpha   90.00
_cell.angle_beta   90.00
_cell.angle_gamma   90.00
#
_symmetry.space_group_name_H-M   'P 1'
#
loop_
_entity.id
_entity.type
_entity.pdbx_description
1 polymer ?
#
loop_
_entity_poly.entity_id
_entity_poly.type
_entity_poly.pdbx_seq_one_letter_code
_entity_poly.pdbx_strand_id
1 'polypeptide(L)' 'MQSILRQCSDDELKRYFLSNREDKMAFQAYLDRFNQRPKSLIASPNDPNFDAKIQSAIREKLKTLESN' A
#
# COMPACT_ATOMS: atom_id res chain seq x y z
N MET A 1 23.60 6.10 6.45
CA MET A 1 22.59 5.34 5.68
C MET A 1 21.17 5.36 6.25
N GLN A 2 20.93 5.59 7.56
CA GLN A 2 19.57 5.56 8.14
C GLN A 2 18.61 6.69 7.71
N SER A 3 19.10 7.78 7.11
CA SER A 3 18.28 8.99 6.86
C SER A 3 17.62 9.06 5.47
N ILE A 4 17.94 8.15 4.54
CA ILE A 4 17.46 8.23 3.14
C ILE A 4 16.13 7.48 2.96
N LEU A 5 15.98 6.29 3.55
CA LEU A 5 14.75 5.49 3.45
C LEU A 5 13.52 6.17 4.09
N ARG A 6 13.74 7.13 5.01
CA ARG A 6 12.65 7.92 5.61
C ARG A 6 12.15 9.08 4.73
N GLN A 7 12.91 9.51 3.73
CA GLN A 7 12.56 10.66 2.89
C GLN A 7 12.01 10.30 1.51
N CYS A 8 12.23 9.06 1.03
CA CYS A 8 11.57 8.59 -0.19
C CYS A 8 10.06 8.47 -0.01
N SER A 9 9.31 8.70 -1.09
CA SER A 9 7.91 8.31 -1.20
C SER A 9 7.75 6.80 -1.04
N ASP A 10 6.53 6.35 -0.74
CA ASP A 10 6.28 4.91 -0.61
C ASP A 10 6.48 4.14 -1.91
N ASP A 11 6.22 4.77 -3.06
CA ASP A 11 6.45 4.18 -4.37
C ASP A 11 7.95 4.04 -4.68
N GLU A 12 8.76 5.04 -4.32
CA GLU A 12 10.22 4.94 -4.42
C GLU A 12 10.78 3.88 -3.47
N LEU A 13 10.29 3.82 -2.23
CA LEU A 13 10.71 2.80 -1.26
C LEU A 13 10.34 1.39 -1.75
N LYS A 14 9.14 1.23 -2.32
CA LYS A 14 8.70 -0.03 -2.94
C LYS A 14 9.60 -0.42 -4.11
N ARG A 15 9.88 0.51 -5.03
CA ARG A 15 10.77 0.26 -6.19
C ARG A 15 12.17 -0.12 -5.72
N TYR A 16 12.71 0.61 -4.74
CA TYR A 16 14.02 0.34 -4.17
C TYR A 16 14.09 -1.06 -3.55
N PHE A 17 13.11 -1.43 -2.71
CA PHE A 17 13.02 -2.76 -2.11
C PHE A 17 12.93 -3.87 -3.18
N LEU A 18 12.07 -3.69 -4.20
CA LEU A 18 11.89 -4.69 -5.25
C LEU A 18 13.18 -4.94 -6.04
N SER A 19 14.02 -3.91 -6.22
CA SER A 19 15.33 -3.98 -6.87
C SER A 19 16.46 -4.45 -5.93
N ASN A 20 16.29 -4.33 -4.61
CA ASN A 20 17.30 -4.67 -3.60
C ASN A 20 16.72 -5.65 -2.57
N ARG A 21 16.24 -6.81 -3.04
CA ARG A 21 15.47 -7.76 -2.21
C ARG A 21 16.25 -8.34 -1.03
N GLU A 22 17.58 -8.31 -1.09
CA GLU A 22 18.46 -8.78 0.01
C GLU A 22 18.64 -7.73 1.12
N ASP A 23 18.26 -6.47 0.85
CA ASP A 23 18.31 -5.40 1.84
C ASP A 23 17.15 -5.54 2.85
N LYS A 24 17.44 -6.24 3.94
CA LYS A 24 16.50 -6.44 5.06
C LYS A 24 16.05 -5.13 5.71
N MET A 25 16.88 -4.08 5.66
CA MET A 25 16.53 -2.78 6.24
C MET A 25 15.51 -2.06 5.36
N ALA A 26 15.68 -2.12 4.03
CA ALA A 26 14.70 -1.61 3.07
C ALA A 26 13.37 -2.36 3.18
N PHE A 27 13.42 -3.69 3.36
CA PHE A 27 12.23 -4.50 3.59
C PHE A 27 11.49 -4.10 4.88
N GLN A 28 12.21 -3.97 5.99
CA GLN A 28 11.61 -3.58 7.26
C GLN A 28 10.99 -2.18 7.18
N ALA A 29 11.69 -1.21 6.57
CA ALA A 29 11.17 0.13 6.37
C ALA A 29 9.89 0.16 5.51
N TYR A 30 9.83 -0.68 4.46
CA TYR A 30 8.64 -0.83 3.63
C TYR A 30 7.47 -1.42 4.42
N LEU A 31 7.71 -2.48 5.22
CA LEU A 31 6.68 -3.10 6.05
C LEU A 31 6.14 -2.16 7.13
N ASP A 32 7.02 -1.42 7.81
CA ASP A 32 6.64 -0.48 8.86
C ASP A 32 5.68 0.59 8.30
N ARG A 33 6.02 1.16 7.14
CA ARG A 33 5.15 2.13 6.47
C ARG A 33 3.86 1.51 5.94
N PHE A 34 3.93 0.31 5.38
CA PHE A 34 2.74 -0.42 4.92
C PHE A 34 1.75 -0.66 6.07
N ASN A 35 2.26 -0.97 7.26
CA ASN A 35 1.44 -1.19 8.46
C ASN A 35 0.87 0.10 9.06
N GLN A 36 1.57 1.24 8.88
CA GLN A 36 1.10 2.56 9.33
C GLN A 36 0.02 3.16 8.43
N ARG A 37 -0.14 2.66 7.19
CA ARG A 37 -1.19 3.15 6.30
C ARG A 37 -2.57 2.88 6.92
N PRO A 38 -3.43 3.91 7.01
CA PRO A 38 -4.79 3.71 7.53
C PRO A 38 -5.51 2.72 6.62
N LYS A 39 -5.85 1.56 7.18
CA LYS A 39 -6.66 0.56 6.49
C LYS A 39 -8.10 1.09 6.49
N SER A 40 -8.56 1.55 5.32
CA SER A 40 -9.97 1.92 5.17
C SER A 40 -10.83 0.66 5.19
N LEU A 41 -11.80 0.59 6.09
CA LEU A 41 -12.76 -0.49 6.14
C LEU A 41 -13.72 -0.35 4.95
N ILE A 42 -13.59 -1.23 3.96
CA ILE A 42 -14.41 -1.18 2.74
C ILE A 42 -15.85 -1.64 3.01
N ALA A 43 -16.02 -2.78 3.68
CA ALA A 43 -17.32 -3.32 4.08
C ALA A 43 -17.17 -4.31 5.24
N SER A 44 -18.19 -4.39 6.10
CA SER A 44 -18.31 -5.42 7.14
C SER A 44 -19.16 -6.59 6.64
N PRO A 45 -18.97 -7.83 7.10
CA PRO A 45 -19.74 -9.00 6.62
C PRO A 45 -21.26 -8.86 6.74
N ASN A 46 -21.75 -8.06 7.68
CA ASN A 46 -23.17 -7.82 7.90
C ASN A 46 -23.71 -6.58 7.15
N ASP A 47 -22.92 -5.99 6.25
CA ASP A 47 -23.32 -4.82 5.48
C ASP A 47 -24.35 -5.22 4.40
N PRO A 48 -25.56 -4.62 4.39
CA PRO A 48 -26.56 -4.91 3.36
C PRO A 48 -26.07 -4.69 1.92
N ASN A 49 -25.06 -3.83 1.75
CA ASN A 49 -24.46 -3.50 0.45
C ASN A 49 -23.06 -4.06 0.28
N PHE A 50 -22.70 -5.13 1.01
CA PHE A 50 -21.36 -5.71 1.03
C PHE A 50 -20.76 -5.85 -0.38
N ASP A 51 -21.43 -6.60 -1.27
CA ASP A 51 -20.93 -6.87 -2.62
C ASP A 51 -20.74 -5.59 -3.44
N ALA A 52 -21.69 -4.66 -3.36
CA ALA A 52 -21.62 -3.40 -4.09
C ALA A 52 -20.44 -2.52 -3.63
N LYS A 53 -20.18 -2.49 -2.31
CA LYS A 53 -19.04 -1.76 -1.73
C LYS A 53 -17.71 -2.38 -2.13
N ILE A 54 -17.60 -3.72 -2.10
CA ILE A 54 -16.40 -4.43 -2.56
C ILE A 54 -16.11 -4.12 -4.04
N GLN A 55 -17.11 -4.25 -4.91
CA GLN A 55 -16.96 -3.98 -6.35
C GLN A 55 -16.55 -2.53 -6.62
N SER A 56 -17.13 -1.58 -5.89
CA SER A 56 -16.81 -0.16 -6.04
C SER A 56 -15.37 0.15 -5.63
N ALA A 57 -14.92 -0.39 -4.50
CA ALA A 57 -13.54 -0.22 -4.03
C ALA A 57 -12.49 -0.86 -4.96
N ILE A 58 -12.81 -2.00 -5.58
CA ILE A 58 -11.95 -2.62 -6.59
C ILE A 58 -11.83 -1.71 -7.81
N ARG A 59 -12.94 -1.20 -8.34
CA ARG A 59 -12.95 -0.29 -9.50
C ARG A 59 -12.17 0.99 -9.24
N GLU A 60 -12.38 1.60 -8.08
CA GLU A 60 -11.64 2.79 -7.66
C GLU A 60 -10.13 2.52 -7.64
N LYS A 61 -9.71 1.40 -7.04
CA LYS A 61 -8.30 1.00 -6.99
C LYS A 61 -7.70 0.74 -8.36
N LEU A 62 -8.44 0.12 -9.28
CA LEU A 62 -8.00 -0.09 -10.67
C LEU A 62 -7.83 1.25 -11.39
N LYS A 63 -8.78 2.18 -11.24
CA LYS A 63 -8.70 3.51 -11.86
C LYS A 63 -7.51 4.31 -11.35
N THR A 64 -7.19 4.25 -10.06
CA THR A 64 -5.99 4.90 -9.49
C THR A 64 -4.70 4.32 -10.05
N LEU A 65 -4.66 3.03 -10.38
CA LEU A 65 -3.50 2.39 -10.99
C LEU A 65 -3.33 2.78 -12.47
N GLU A 66 -4.42 3.03 -13.19
CA GLU A 66 -4.37 3.45 -14.61
C GLU A 66 -4.08 4.95 -14.79
N SER A 67 -4.34 5.76 -13.77
CA SER A 67 -4.14 7.23 -13.81
C SER A 67 -2.76 7.69 -13.32
N ASN A 68 -1.86 6.76 -13.00
CA ASN A 68 -0.52 7.01 -12.42
C ASN A 68 0.61 6.48 -13.30
#